data_AF-X7YWB0-F1
#
_entry.id   AF-X7YWB0-F1
#
_cell.length_a   1.000
_cell.length_b   1.000
_cell.length_c   1.000
_cell.angle_alpha   90.00
_cell.angle_beta   90.00
_cell.angle_gamma   90.00
#
_symmetry.space_group_name_H-M   'P 1'
#
loop_
_entity.id
_entity.type
_entity.pdbx_description
1 polymer ?
#
loop_
_entity_poly.entity_id
_entity_poly.type
_entity_poly.pdbx_seq_one_letter_code
_entity_poly.pdbx_strand_id
1 'polypeptide(L)'
;MTAPVLYDIPLGACTQDPDRWTTSPDDEAKALCRACPCRWLCAREAVESPGAEGLWAGVVIPATGRARAFALGQLRSLAERHGYPVREAAQLA
;
A
#
# COMPACT_ATOMS: atom_id res chain seq x y z
N MET A 1 8.26 -25.07 26.24
CA MET A 1 7.20 -24.24 25.62
C MET A 1 7.81 -23.56 24.43
N THR A 2 7.67 -24.15 23.25
CA THR A 2 8.24 -23.62 22.01
C THR A 2 7.26 -22.60 21.45
N ALA A 3 7.60 -21.32 21.51
CA ALA A 3 6.82 -20.26 20.88
C ALA A 3 6.77 -20.52 19.36
N PRO A 4 5.63 -20.31 18.69
CA PRO A 4 5.59 -20.41 17.24
C PRO A 4 6.54 -19.35 16.69
N VAL A 5 7.50 -19.78 15.88
CA VAL A 5 8.22 -18.88 14.98
C VAL A 5 7.15 -18.21 14.13
N LEU A 6 6.89 -16.94 14.41
CA LEU A 6 6.13 -16.10 13.50
C LEU A 6 6.97 -16.10 12.23
N TYR A 7 6.52 -16.89 11.26
CA TYR A 7 6.83 -16.75 9.86
C TYR A 7 7.06 -15.28 9.59
N ASP A 8 8.23 -14.96 9.05
CA ASP A 8 8.65 -13.62 8.65
C ASP A 8 7.58 -13.05 7.69
N ILE A 9 6.50 -12.50 8.27
CA ILE A 9 5.53 -11.69 7.54
C ILE A 9 6.40 -10.54 7.07
N PRO A 10 6.61 -10.36 5.75
CA PRO A 10 7.42 -9.26 5.29
C PRO A 10 6.72 -7.97 5.71
N LEU A 11 7.13 -7.44 6.86
CA LEU A 11 6.62 -6.18 7.37
C LEU A 11 7.03 -5.14 6.35
N GLY A 12 6.06 -4.34 5.89
CA GLY A 12 6.34 -3.32 4.90
C GLY A 12 7.43 -2.38 5.42
N ALA A 13 8.28 -1.85 4.54
CA ALA A 13 9.30 -0.87 4.94
C ALA A 13 8.70 0.32 5.73
N CYS A 14 7.41 0.59 5.55
CA CYS A 14 6.63 1.56 6.29
C CYS A 14 6.45 1.29 7.78
N THR A 15 6.60 0.04 8.25
CA THR A 15 6.45 -0.28 9.68
C THR A 15 7.69 0.04 10.51
N GLN A 16 8.84 0.30 9.86
CA GLN A 16 10.08 0.63 10.57
C GLN A 16 10.13 2.09 11.03
N ASP A 17 9.46 3.00 10.31
CA ASP A 17 9.40 4.43 10.62
C ASP A 17 8.10 5.02 10.07
N PRO A 18 6.97 4.93 10.80
CA PRO A 18 5.65 5.26 10.27
C PRO A 18 5.47 6.76 9.94
N ASP A 19 6.13 7.66 10.67
CA ASP A 19 5.97 9.11 10.49
C ASP A 19 6.47 9.59 9.13
N ARG A 20 7.44 8.87 8.55
CA ARG A 20 8.03 9.16 7.23
C ARG A 20 7.06 8.98 6.05
N TRP A 21 5.96 8.24 6.22
CA TRP A 21 5.08 7.81 5.11
C TRP A 21 3.74 8.54 5.04
N THR A 22 3.38 9.28 6.10
CA THR A 22 2.03 9.81 6.31
C THR A 22 1.90 11.31 6.08
N THR A 23 2.93 12.10 6.37
CA THR A 23 2.78 13.57 6.45
C THR A 23 3.31 14.32 5.21
N SER A 24 4.43 13.87 4.62
CA SER A 24 4.93 14.37 3.33
C SER A 24 6.05 13.45 2.81
N PRO A 25 5.71 12.33 2.15
CA PRO A 25 6.69 11.35 1.70
C PRO A 25 7.60 11.93 0.61
N ASP A 26 8.90 11.99 0.92
CA ASP A 26 9.95 12.43 0.01
C ASP A 26 10.25 11.38 -1.09
N ASP A 27 11.10 11.75 -2.05
CA ASP A 27 11.45 10.84 -3.15
C ASP A 27 12.25 9.61 -2.67
N GLU A 28 12.97 9.74 -1.54
CA GLU A 28 13.66 8.63 -0.90
C GLU A 28 12.69 7.62 -0.29
N ALA A 29 11.64 8.08 0.41
CA ALA A 29 10.55 7.25 0.91
C ALA A 29 9.84 6.54 -0.24
N LYS A 30 9.59 7.22 -1.38
CA LYS A 30 9.04 6.56 -2.57
C LYS A 30 9.97 5.47 -3.10
N ALA A 31 11.29 5.70 -3.12
CA ALA A 31 12.27 4.71 -3.55
C ALA A 31 12.27 3.48 -2.64
N LEU A 32 12.27 3.69 -1.32
CA LEU A 32 12.16 2.63 -0.32
C LEU A 32 10.84 1.85 -0.45
N CYS A 33 9.72 2.54 -0.67
CA CYS A 33 8.42 1.92 -0.93
C CYS A 33 8.48 0.96 -2.13
N ARG A 34 9.13 1.42 -3.20
CA ARG A 34 9.23 0.69 -4.46
C ARG A 34 10.13 -0.53 -4.35
N ALA A 35 11.07 -0.52 -3.39
CA ALA A 35 11.94 -1.64 -3.07
C ALA A 35 11.30 -2.65 -2.10
N CYS A 36 10.14 -2.36 -1.48
CA CYS A 36 9.50 -3.32 -0.57
C CYS A 36 9.16 -4.63 -1.31
N PRO A 37 9.52 -5.81 -0.77
CA PRO A 37 9.06 -7.09 -1.29
C PRO A 37 7.52 -7.20 -1.33
N CYS A 38 6.87 -6.51 -0.40
CA CYS A 38 5.43 -6.44 -0.22
C CYS A 38 4.70 -5.51 -1.20
N ARG A 39 5.41 -4.81 -2.10
CA ARG A 39 4.87 -3.65 -2.84
C ARG A 39 3.54 -3.93 -3.54
N TRP A 40 3.40 -5.09 -4.18
CA TRP A 40 2.20 -5.43 -4.95
C TRP A 40 1.02 -5.81 -4.06
N LEU A 41 1.30 -6.47 -2.93
CA LEU A 41 0.32 -6.74 -1.88
C LEU A 41 -0.18 -5.41 -1.28
N CYS A 42 0.74 -4.51 -0.95
CA CYS A 42 0.43 -3.17 -0.46
C CYS A 42 -0.45 -2.39 -1.47
N ALA A 43 -0.18 -2.49 -2.78
CA ALA A 43 -1.02 -1.87 -3.79
C ALA A 43 -2.46 -2.42 -3.80
N ARG A 44 -2.62 -3.74 -3.63
CA ARG A 44 -3.95 -4.36 -3.52
C ARG A 44 -4.69 -3.87 -2.27
N GLU A 45 -4.04 -3.94 -1.11
CA GLU A 45 -4.62 -3.52 0.16
C GLU A 45 -5.02 -2.04 0.16
N ALA A 46 -4.25 -1.19 -0.50
CA ALA A 46 -4.59 0.23 -0.67
C ALA A 46 -5.93 0.42 -1.40
N VAL A 47 -6.19 -0.38 -2.42
CA VAL A 47 -7.43 -0.27 -3.21
C VAL A 47 -8.62 -0.90 -2.49
N GLU A 48 -8.37 -1.95 -1.71
CA GLU A 48 -9.39 -2.64 -0.92
C GLU A 48 -9.74 -1.89 0.39
N SER A 49 -8.87 -1.00 0.87
CA SER A 49 -9.07 -0.22 2.08
C SER A 49 -9.73 1.14 1.80
N PRO A 50 -10.95 1.41 2.31
CA PRO A 50 -11.64 2.68 2.09
C PRO A 50 -10.87 3.89 2.63
N GLY A 51 -10.10 3.69 3.70
CA GLY A 51 -9.31 4.71 4.39
C GLY A 51 -7.85 4.81 3.95
N ALA A 52 -7.47 4.20 2.81
CA ALA A 52 -6.09 4.30 2.33
C ALA A 52 -5.72 5.75 2.01
N GLU A 53 -4.70 6.29 2.69
CA GLU A 53 -4.14 7.62 2.50
C GLU A 53 -2.61 7.58 2.70
N GLY A 54 -1.89 8.56 2.17
CA GLY A 54 -0.43 8.61 2.26
C GLY A 54 0.28 7.77 1.20
N LEU A 55 1.53 7.37 1.46
CA LEU A 55 2.34 6.61 0.49
C LEU A 55 2.05 5.10 0.53
N TRP A 56 1.56 4.56 -0.60
CA TRP A 56 1.30 3.14 -0.81
C TRP A 56 1.98 2.65 -2.08
N ALA A 57 2.75 1.57 -2.01
CA ALA A 57 3.44 0.95 -3.15
C ALA A 57 4.21 1.91 -4.09
N GLY A 58 4.66 3.06 -3.58
CA GLY A 58 5.35 4.11 -4.33
C GLY A 58 4.44 5.19 -4.95
N VAL A 59 3.16 5.24 -4.59
CA VAL A 59 2.14 6.20 -5.04
C VAL A 59 1.53 6.90 -3.82
N VAL A 60 1.39 8.23 -3.87
CA VAL A 60 0.73 8.99 -2.80
C VAL A 60 -0.76 9.04 -3.07
N ILE A 61 -1.56 8.64 -2.08
CA ILE A 61 -3.02 8.72 -2.10
C ILE A 61 -3.46 9.95 -1.27
N PRO A 62 -4.01 10.99 -1.90
CA PRO A 62 -4.63 12.10 -1.19
C PRO A 62 -5.91 11.68 -0.46
N ALA A 63 -6.27 12.43 0.59
CA ALA A 63 -7.50 12.21 1.34
C ALA A 63 -8.76 12.17 0.45
N THR A 64 -8.87 13.08 -0.53
CA THR A 64 -10.06 13.17 -1.41
C THR A 64 -9.73 13.65 -2.83
N GLY A 65 -10.75 13.67 -3.70
CA GLY A 65 -10.71 14.32 -5.01
C GLY A 65 -10.27 13.43 -6.19
N ARG A 66 -10.17 14.03 -7.38
CA ARG A 66 -9.82 13.32 -8.63
C ARG A 66 -8.44 12.68 -8.58
N ALA A 67 -7.48 13.31 -7.90
CA ALA A 67 -6.13 12.78 -7.71
C ALA A 67 -6.15 11.46 -6.91
N ARG A 68 -7.05 11.31 -5.94
CA ARG A 68 -7.28 10.05 -5.21
C ARG A 68 -7.75 8.94 -6.16
N ALA A 69 -8.78 9.21 -6.96
CA ALA A 69 -9.28 8.21 -7.92
C ALA A 69 -8.21 7.77 -8.93
N PHE A 70 -7.39 8.72 -9.41
CA PHE A 70 -6.25 8.41 -10.27
C PHE A 70 -5.20 7.54 -9.57
N ALA A 71 -4.81 7.88 -8.34
CA ALA A 71 -3.86 7.11 -7.55
C ALA A 71 -4.35 5.66 -7.29
N LEU A 72 -5.62 5.50 -6.89
CA LEU A 72 -6.22 4.19 -6.69
C LEU A 72 -6.29 3.37 -7.99
N GLY A 73 -6.59 4.00 -9.13
CA GLY A 73 -6.54 3.36 -10.44
C GLY A 73 -5.14 2.89 -10.83
N GLN A 74 -4.11 3.71 -10.55
CA GLN A 74 -2.70 3.31 -10.75
C GLN A 74 -2.34 2.10 -9.89
N LEU A 75 -2.74 2.09 -8.62
CA LEU A 75 -2.47 1.00 -7.68
C LEU A 75 -3.20 -0.29 -8.05
N ARG A 76 -4.45 -0.21 -8.50
CA ARG A 76 -5.20 -1.36 -9.02
C ARG A 76 -4.46 -1.99 -10.19
N SER A 77 -4.11 -1.18 -11.18
CA SER A 77 -3.40 -1.62 -12.37
C SER A 77 -2.03 -2.21 -12.03
N LEU A 78 -1.37 -1.68 -10.99
CA LEU A 78 -0.10 -2.20 -10.48
C LEU A 78 -0.27 -3.58 -9.85
N ALA A 79 -1.24 -3.75 -8.95
CA ALA A 79 -1.51 -5.01 -8.28
C ALA A 79 -1.90 -6.12 -9.28
N GLU A 80 -2.85 -5.82 -10.16
CA GLU A 80 -3.39 -6.79 -11.13
C GLU A 80 -2.31 -7.30 -12.11
N ARG A 81 -1.46 -6.41 -12.64
CA ARG A 81 -0.35 -6.80 -13.53
C ARG A 81 0.69 -7.71 -12.87
N HIS A 82 0.80 -7.66 -11.54
CA HIS A 82 1.77 -8.46 -10.78
C HIS A 82 1.13 -9.68 -10.09
N GLY A 83 -0.10 -10.05 -10.46
CA GLY A 83 -0.76 -11.26 -9.95
C GLY A 83 -1.46 -11.08 -8.61
N TYR A 84 -1.73 -9.83 -8.19
CA TYR A 84 -2.49 -9.50 -6.99
C TYR A 84 -3.86 -8.95 -7.42
N PRO A 85 -4.85 -9.81 -7.72
CA PRO A 85 -6.17 -9.36 -8.14
C PRO A 85 -6.82 -8.54 -7.02
N VAL A 86 -7.32 -7.36 -7.37
CA VAL A 86 -8.05 -6.49 -6.44
C VAL A 86 -9.49 -6.95 -6.40
N ARG A 87 -9.96 -7.32 -5.21
CA ARG A 87 -11.39 -7.56 -5.00
C ARG A 87 -12.05 -6.19 -4.92
N GLU A 88 -13.12 -5.98 -5.67
CA GLU A 88 -14.00 -4.88 -5.33
C GLU A 88 -14.47 -5.14 -3.91
N ALA A 89 -14.09 -4.26 -2.98
CA ALA A 89 -14.63 -4.27 -1.64
C ALA A 89 -16.14 -4.25 -1.83
N ALA A 90 -16.79 -5.37 -1.54
CA ALA A 90 -18.23 -5.47 -1.60
C ALA A 90 -18.74 -4.34 -0.70
N GLN A 91 -19.26 -3.30 -1.34
CA GLN A 91 -19.87 -2.17 -0.67
C GLN A 91 -21.02 -2.77 0.14
N LEU A 92 -20.78 -3.01 1.43
CA LEU A 92 -21.85 -3.25 2.39
C LEU A 92 -22.60 -1.92 2.43
N ALA A 93 -23.65 -1.90 1.61
CA ALA A 93 -24.65 -0.84 1.50
C ALA A 93 -25.40 -0.66 2.83
#